data_AF-A0A6B3HL61-F1
#
_entry.id   AF-A0A6B3HL61-F1
#
_cell.length_a   1.000
_cell.length_b   1.000
_cell.length_c   1.000
_cell.angle_alpha   90.00
_cell.angle_beta   90.00
_cell.angle_gamma   90.00
#
_symmetry.space_group_name_H-M   'P 1'
#
loop_
_entity.id
_entity.type
_entity.pdbx_description
1 polymer ?
#
loop_
_entity_poly.entity_id
_entity_poly.type
_entity_poly.pdbx_seq_one_letter_code
_entity_poly.pdbx_strand_id
1 'polypeptide(L)'
;MTPDDEARFFAQIIGDAKRTALCEPHRVDEIRGAVDRMGAAGILTVKASRVCPEGKLLVIDEQALEASARQAASEPIRLRP
;
A
#
# COMPACT_ATOMS: atom_id res chain seq x y z
N MET A 1 -22.35 -16.64 -10.76
CA MET A 1 -21.70 -15.92 -9.65
C MET A 1 -22.79 -15.11 -8.98
N THR A 2 -23.02 -15.34 -7.69
CA THR A 2 -24.05 -14.59 -6.95
C THR A 2 -23.46 -13.28 -6.39
N PRO A 3 -24.29 -12.27 -6.07
CA PRO A 3 -23.80 -11.05 -5.40
C PRO A 3 -23.00 -11.33 -4.12
N ASP A 4 -23.36 -12.40 -3.38
CA ASP A 4 -22.66 -12.82 -2.17
C ASP A 4 -21.27 -13.40 -2.47
N ASP A 5 -21.11 -14.11 -3.59
CA ASP A 5 -19.80 -14.60 -4.05
C ASP A 5 -18.88 -13.43 -4.44
N GLU A 6 -19.42 -12.41 -5.12
CA GLU A 6 -18.67 -11.20 -5.47
C GLU A 6 -18.26 -10.42 -4.22
N ALA A 7 -19.17 -10.21 -3.27
CA ALA A 7 -18.86 -9.51 -2.02
C ALA A 7 -17.76 -10.21 -1.23
N ARG A 8 -17.81 -11.55 -1.16
CA ARG A 8 -16.77 -12.36 -0.50
C ARG A 8 -15.42 -12.26 -1.22
N PHE A 9 -15.44 -12.29 -2.56
CA PHE A 9 -14.24 -12.12 -3.39
C PHE A 9 -13.60 -10.74 -3.20
N PHE A 10 -14.39 -9.66 -3.24
CA PHE A 10 -13.89 -8.30 -3.01
C PHE A 10 -13.39 -8.10 -1.58
N ALA A 11 -14.07 -8.65 -0.57
CA ALA A 11 -13.61 -8.60 0.81
C ALA A 11 -12.25 -9.30 0.99
N GLN A 12 -12.06 -10.44 0.31
CA GLN A 12 -10.79 -11.16 0.30
C GLN A 12 -9.69 -10.34 -0.37
N ILE A 13 -9.95 -9.74 -1.54
CA ILE A 13 -9.00 -8.86 -2.23
C ILE A 13 -8.60 -7.67 -1.35
N ILE A 14 -9.56 -7.02 -0.70
CA ILE A 14 -9.30 -5.87 0.18
C ILE A 14 -8.47 -6.29 1.40
N GLY A 15 -8.73 -7.48 1.97
CA GLY A 15 -7.97 -8.05 3.07
C GLY A 15 -6.55 -8.49 2.68
N ASP A 16 -6.37 -8.98 1.46
CA ASP A 16 -5.07 -9.42 0.94
C ASP A 16 -4.19 -8.25 0.46
N ALA A 17 -4.80 -7.10 0.14
CA ALA A 17 -4.12 -5.88 -0.27
C ALA A 17 -3.39 -5.23 0.92
N LYS A 18 -2.25 -5.81 1.29
CA LYS A 18 -1.31 -5.27 2.27
C LYS A 18 -0.77 -3.94 1.77
N ARG A 19 -1.06 -2.88 2.49
CA ARG A 19 -0.59 -1.52 2.18
C ARG A 19 0.55 -1.13 3.11
N THR A 20 1.39 -0.23 2.65
CA THR A 20 2.47 0.38 3.45
C THR A 20 2.20 1.86 3.65
N ALA A 21 2.01 2.29 4.89
CA ALA A 21 2.01 3.69 5.27
C ALA A 21 3.44 4.15 5.57
N LEU A 22 3.93 5.12 4.81
CA LEU A 22 5.13 5.88 5.11
C LEU A 22 4.78 7.07 6.00
N CYS A 23 5.61 7.31 7.00
CA CYS A 23 5.49 8.40 7.94
C CYS A 23 6.86 9.01 8.26
N GLU A 24 6.85 10.14 8.94
CA GLU A 24 8.07 10.77 9.46
C GLU A 24 8.78 9.84 10.46
N PRO A 25 10.13 9.80 10.47
CA PRO A 25 10.86 8.87 11.32
C PRO A 25 10.54 8.97 12.82
N HIS A 26 10.27 10.18 13.32
CA HIS A 26 9.98 10.42 14.73
C HIS A 26 8.55 10.03 15.13
N ARG A 27 7.65 9.75 14.17
CA ARG A 27 6.23 9.42 14.41
C ARG A 27 5.92 7.94 14.22
N VAL A 28 6.90 7.13 13.81
CA VAL A 28 6.66 5.73 13.42
C VAL A 28 5.98 4.91 14.51
N ASP A 29 6.37 5.09 15.78
CA ASP A 29 5.80 4.34 16.90
C ASP A 29 4.41 4.84 17.28
N GLU A 30 4.17 6.16 17.21
CA GLU A 30 2.84 6.78 17.38
C GLU A 30 1.84 6.19 16.36
N ILE A 31 2.24 6.17 15.09
CA ILE A 31 1.41 5.69 13.99
C ILE A 31 1.20 4.18 14.07
N ARG A 32 2.24 3.40 14.41
CA ARG A 32 2.09 1.96 14.67
C ARG A 32 1.08 1.69 15.76
N GLY A 33 1.20 2.38 16.90
CA GLY A 33 0.24 2.25 17.99
C GLY A 33 -1.19 2.61 17.58
N ALA A 34 -1.37 3.60 16.69
CA ALA A 34 -2.69 3.91 16.13
C ALA A 34 -3.24 2.79 15.24
N VAL A 35 -2.41 2.23 14.34
CA VAL A 35 -2.78 1.12 13.46
C VAL A 35 -3.15 -0.13 14.25
N ASP A 36 -2.41 -0.43 15.33
CA ASP A 36 -2.68 -1.56 16.22
C ASP A 36 -4.03 -1.39 16.94
N ARG A 37 -4.32 -0.20 17.48
CA ARG A 37 -5.62 0.10 18.12
C ARG A 37 -6.80 -0.01 17.17
N MET A 38 -6.57 0.24 15.88
CA MET A 38 -7.59 0.08 14.84
C MET A 38 -7.78 -1.39 14.40
N GLY A 39 -6.94 -2.32 14.89
CA GLY A 39 -6.96 -3.72 14.44
C GLY A 39 -6.47 -3.89 13.00
N ALA A 40 -5.77 -2.90 12.43
CA ALA A 40 -5.36 -2.88 11.04
C ALA A 40 -3.93 -3.40 10.80
N ALA A 41 -3.24 -3.85 11.85
CA ALA A 41 -1.86 -4.34 11.78
C ALA A 41 -1.66 -5.52 10.80
N GLY A 42 -2.72 -6.30 10.53
CA GLY A 42 -2.68 -7.40 9.56
C GLY A 42 -2.68 -6.96 8.09
N ILE A 43 -3.16 -5.75 7.80
CA ILE A 43 -3.38 -5.24 6.44
C ILE A 43 -2.62 -3.95 6.12
N LEU A 44 -2.11 -3.26 7.15
CA LEU A 44 -1.39 -1.99 7.00
C LEU A 44 -0.05 -2.04 7.76
N THR A 45 1.04 -2.03 7.01
CA THR A 45 2.40 -1.95 7.53
C THR A 45 2.83 -0.48 7.64
N VAL A 46 3.53 -0.11 8.71
CA VAL A 46 4.04 1.26 8.89
C VAL A 46 5.56 1.28 8.78
N LYS A 47 6.09 2.12 7.89
CA LYS A 47 7.54 2.35 7.70
C LYS A 47 7.88 3.83 7.89
N ALA A 48 9.01 4.08 8.53
CA ALA A 48 9.60 5.42 8.62
C ALA A 48 10.26 5.80 7.28
N SER A 49 10.09 7.05 6.86
CA SER A 49 10.71 7.57 5.64
C SER A 49 11.05 9.05 5.74
N ARG A 50 12.29 9.42 5.37
CA ARG A 50 12.74 10.82 5.31
C ARG A 50 12.13 11.60 4.14
N VAL A 51 11.57 10.90 3.15
CA VAL A 51 10.89 11.54 2.00
C VAL A 51 9.39 11.73 2.26
N CYS A 52 8.88 11.26 3.40
CA CYS A 52 7.52 11.55 3.80
C CYS A 52 7.40 13.04 4.17
N PRO A 53 6.48 13.80 3.57
CA PRO A 53 6.26 15.19 3.95
C PRO A 53 5.80 15.29 5.41
N GLU A 54 6.19 16.38 6.06
CA GLU A 54 5.81 16.67 7.45
C GLU A 54 4.29 16.71 7.63
N GLY A 55 3.81 16.08 8.70
CA GLY A 55 2.39 16.01 9.05
C GLY A 55 1.54 15.13 8.14
N LYS A 56 2.13 14.44 7.16
CA LYS A 56 1.40 13.58 6.21
C LYS A 56 1.77 12.11 6.37
N LEU A 57 0.90 11.25 5.84
CA LEU A 57 1.16 9.84 5.60
C LEU A 57 1.08 9.59 4.09
N LEU A 58 2.03 8.83 3.55
CA LEU A 58 1.96 8.34 2.18
C LEU A 58 1.58 6.87 2.22
N VAL A 59 0.48 6.49 1.58
CA VAL A 59 0.05 5.09 1.52
C VAL A 59 0.44 4.52 0.15
N ILE A 60 1.21 3.44 0.17
CA ILE A 60 1.70 2.75 -1.01
C ILE A 60 1.09 1.35 -1.02
N ASP A 61 0.59 0.95 -2.19
CA ASP A 61 0.32 -0.44 -2.49
C ASP A 61 1.57 -1.02 -3.17
N GLU A 62 2.35 -1.81 -2.42
CA GLU A 62 3.63 -2.35 -2.90
C GLU A 62 3.42 -3.33 -4.07
N GLN A 63 2.28 -4.06 -4.09
CA GLN A 63 1.97 -5.01 -5.16
C GLN A 63 1.61 -4.28 -6.45
N ALA A 64 0.79 -3.22 -6.35
CA ALA A 64 0.46 -2.39 -7.50
C ALA A 64 1.70 -1.70 -8.07
N LEU A 65 2.60 -1.23 -7.19
CA LEU A 65 3.87 -0.62 -7.60
C LEU A 65 4.77 -1.62 -8.33
N GLU A 66 4.92 -2.83 -7.81
CA GLU A 66 5.70 -3.89 -8.46
C GLU A 66 5.08 -4.30 -9.82
N ALA A 67 3.77 -4.48 -9.88
CA ALA A 67 3.07 -4.82 -11.11
C ALA A 67 3.27 -3.74 -12.19
N SER A 68 3.14 -2.46 -11.81
CA SER A 68 3.39 -1.33 -12.70
C SER A 68 4.84 -1.29 -13.18
N ALA A 69 5.81 -1.49 -12.28
CA ALA A 69 7.23 -1.53 -12.63
C ALA A 69 7.55 -2.68 -13.61
N ARG A 70 6.97 -3.86 -13.37
CA ARG A 70 7.14 -5.02 -14.26
C ARG A 70 6.56 -4.78 -15.64
N GLN A 71 5.38 -4.17 -15.72
CA GLN A 71 4.78 -3.79 -16.99
C GLN A 71 5.68 -2.80 -17.73
N ALA A 72 6.10 -1.71 -17.08
CA ALA A 72 6.94 -0.69 -17.68
C ALA A 72 8.28 -1.25 -18.20
N ALA A 73 8.89 -2.18 -17.47
CA ALA A 73 10.13 -2.84 -17.89
C ALA A 73 9.95 -3.77 -19.10
N SER A 74 8.74 -4.29 -19.31
CA SER A 74 8.42 -5.16 -20.45
C SER A 74 8.06 -4.39 -21.72
N GLU A 75 7.79 -3.09 -21.62
CA GLU A 75 7.44 -2.26 -22.78
C GLU A 75 8.70 -1.86 -23.57
N PRO A 76 8.70 -2.00 -24.91
CA PRO A 76 9.80 -1.57 -25.75
C PRO A 76 9.91 -0.04 -25.72
N ILE A 77 11.10 0.47 -25.36
CA ILE A 77 11.39 1.91 -25.37
C ILE A 77 11.33 2.40 -26.83
N ARG A 78 10.30 3.19 -27.17
CA ARG A 78 10.27 3.92 -28.44
C ARG A 78 11.08 5.20 -28.31
N LEU A 79 12.28 5.20 -28.89
CA LEU A 79 13.01 6.44 -29.13
C LEU A 79 12.29 7.19 -30.26
N ARG A 80 11.71 8.36 -29.95
CA ARG A 80 11.24 9.28 -31.00
C ARG A 80 12.48 9.86 -31.72
N PRO A 81 12.45 9.96 -33.05
CA PRO A 81 13.53 10.57 -33.83
C PRO A 81 13.70 12.06 -33.49
#